data_AF-A0AAN8Z9Z1-F1
#
_entry.id   AF-A0AAN8Z9Z1-F1
#
_cell.length_a   1.000
_cell.length_b   1.000
_cell.length_c   1.000
_cell.angle_alpha   90.00
_cell.angle_beta   90.00
_cell.angle_gamma   90.00
#
_symmetry.space_group_name_H-M   'P 1'
#
loop_
_entity.id
_entity.type
_entity.pdbx_description
1 polymer ?
#
loop_
_entity_poly.entity_id
_entity_poly.type
_entity_poly.pdbx_seq_one_letter_code
_entity_poly.pdbx_strand_id
1 'polypeptide(L)'
;MANFDIFGCTGWLSLWMWSIQSWAFWENCRVARVGPGPRIPSFTNCSKVRFGSSSGNSNSLKFTNLGQNANHPSFYYIDIVDISVGGQNLNLPPSLFSSKGSIIDSGTVITRLPKTAYAALRSAFQQQMSNYPTTSPPPQLFDTCYDLSGYGTVNIPKITFLFGNNVNVDIVAEGILVVVSATQYCLAFAGNSDDDHIAIFGNYQQQKYEVVYDVAGGRLGFGPGACD
;
A
#
# COMPACT_ATOMS: atom_id res chain seq x y z
N MET A 1 -27.95 -1.79 15.35
CA MET A 1 -26.78 -2.33 14.64
C MET A 1 -27.06 -2.18 13.16
N ALA A 2 -26.36 -1.27 12.49
CA ALA A 2 -26.45 -1.09 11.05
C ALA A 2 -25.08 -1.44 10.47
N ASN A 3 -25.02 -2.53 9.71
CA ASN A 3 -23.83 -2.91 8.96
C ASN A 3 -23.80 -2.06 7.70
N PHE A 4 -22.70 -1.35 7.49
CA PHE A 4 -22.44 -0.64 6.24
C PHE A 4 -21.20 -1.25 5.60
N ASP A 5 -21.39 -1.84 4.42
CA ASP A 5 -20.29 -2.30 3.57
C ASP A 5 -19.87 -1.13 2.67
N ILE A 6 -18.60 -0.73 2.76
CA ILE A 6 -17.99 0.23 1.83
C ILE A 6 -17.24 -0.60 0.79
N PHE A 7 -17.62 -0.42 -0.49
CA PHE A 7 -17.04 -1.12 -1.62
C PHE A 7 -15.98 -0.26 -2.31
N GLY A 8 -14.83 -0.82 -2.65
CA GLY A 8 -13.76 -0.19 -3.45
C GLY A 8 -13.39 -1.06 -4.65
N CYS A 9 -13.31 -0.53 -5.87
CA CYS A 9 -12.95 -1.28 -7.09
C CYS A 9 -11.97 -0.47 -7.95
N THR A 10 -10.95 -1.12 -8.50
CA THR A 10 -10.11 -0.63 -9.61
C THR A 10 -10.65 -1.16 -10.94
N GLY A 11 -10.73 -0.30 -11.96
CA GLY A 11 -11.15 -0.66 -13.31
C GLY A 11 -10.79 0.43 -14.31
N TRP A 12 -10.13 0.04 -15.41
CA TRP A 12 -9.65 0.92 -16.46
C TRP A 12 -10.79 1.44 -17.34
N LEU A 13 -10.83 2.74 -17.58
CA LEU A 13 -11.52 3.35 -18.72
C LEU A 13 -10.72 4.59 -19.17
N SER A 14 -10.14 4.47 -20.36
CA SER A 14 -9.57 5.58 -21.11
C SER A 14 -10.68 6.51 -21.57
N LEU A 15 -10.65 7.79 -21.19
CA LEU A 15 -11.28 8.90 -21.91
C LEU A 15 -10.60 10.22 -21.51
N TRP A 16 -10.22 10.99 -22.54
CA TRP A 16 -9.57 12.29 -22.45
C TRP A 16 -10.51 13.35 -21.85
N MET A 17 -10.05 14.16 -20.87
CA MET A 17 -10.50 15.56 -20.74
C MET A 17 -9.58 16.39 -19.82
N TRP A 18 -9.37 17.63 -20.26
CA TRP A 18 -8.44 18.62 -19.72
C TRP A 18 -8.95 19.33 -18.44
N SER A 19 -8.00 19.67 -17.55
CA SER A 19 -7.98 20.87 -16.68
C SER A 19 -9.09 21.08 -15.63
N ILE A 20 -8.81 20.75 -14.36
CA ILE A 20 -8.75 21.63 -13.16
C ILE A 20 -8.53 20.75 -11.91
N GLN A 21 -7.87 21.32 -10.90
CA GLN A 21 -7.32 20.73 -9.67
C GLN A 21 -8.25 19.82 -8.85
N SER A 22 -7.62 18.81 -8.20
CA SER A 22 -8.12 17.89 -7.17
C SER A 22 -8.76 16.59 -7.68
N TRP A 23 -7.92 15.62 -8.07
CA TRP A 23 -8.38 14.26 -8.37
C TRP A 23 -8.36 13.41 -7.09
N ALA A 24 -9.51 13.33 -6.41
CA ALA A 24 -9.86 12.15 -5.65
C ALA A 24 -10.23 11.06 -6.66
N PHE A 25 -9.41 10.00 -6.74
CA PHE A 25 -9.67 8.85 -7.61
C PHE A 25 -10.79 8.00 -6.99
N TRP A 26 -12.05 8.46 -7.12
CA TRP A 26 -13.27 7.75 -6.72
C TRP A 26 -14.30 7.80 -7.85
N GLU A 27 -14.02 7.14 -8.97
CA GLU A 27 -15.05 6.85 -9.97
C GLU A 27 -15.23 5.34 -10.08
N ASN A 28 -16.19 4.81 -9.29
CA ASN A 28 -17.08 3.66 -9.58
C ASN A 28 -17.60 2.88 -8.36
N CYS A 29 -17.46 3.39 -7.14
CA CYS A 29 -18.02 2.72 -5.97
C CYS A 29 -19.30 3.38 -5.49
N ARG A 30 -20.46 2.78 -5.79
CA ARG A 30 -21.74 3.19 -5.20
C ARG A 30 -21.96 2.48 -3.86
N VAL A 31 -22.25 3.26 -2.83
CA VAL A 31 -22.75 2.75 -1.54
C VAL A 31 -24.12 2.09 -1.77
N ALA A 32 -24.21 0.79 -1.51
CA ALA A 32 -25.51 0.10 -1.52
C ALA A 32 -26.28 0.48 -0.25
N ARG A 33 -27.40 1.20 -0.39
CA ARG A 33 -28.35 1.38 0.72
C ARG A 33 -29.03 0.05 1.01
N VAL A 34 -28.88 -0.47 2.23
CA VAL A 34 -29.68 -1.60 2.72
C VAL A 34 -31.05 -1.05 3.15
N GLY A 35 -31.98 -0.96 2.20
CA GLY A 35 -33.39 -0.63 2.41
C GLY A 35 -34.25 -1.41 1.42
N PRO A 36 -35.60 -1.41 1.56
CA PRO A 36 -36.51 -2.12 0.67
C PRO A 36 -36.59 -1.39 -0.68
N GLY A 37 -35.54 -1.50 -1.47
CA GLY A 37 -35.44 -1.02 -2.84
C GLY A 37 -34.92 -2.15 -3.74
N PRO A 38 -35.07 -2.03 -5.07
CA PRO A 38 -34.69 -3.07 -6.01
C PRO A 38 -33.23 -3.49 -5.81
N ARG A 39 -32.99 -4.81 -5.78
CA ARG A 39 -31.65 -5.41 -5.65
C ARG A 39 -30.75 -4.89 -6.77
N ILE A 40 -29.73 -4.12 -6.41
CA ILE A 40 -28.68 -3.69 -7.32
C ILE A 40 -27.79 -4.92 -7.61
N PRO A 41 -27.36 -5.14 -8.87
CA PRO A 41 -26.48 -6.26 -9.22
C PRO A 41 -25.24 -6.30 -8.32
N SER A 42 -24.89 -7.50 -7.85
CA SER A 42 -23.65 -7.76 -7.13
C SER A 42 -22.46 -7.43 -8.03
N PHE A 43 -21.67 -6.42 -7.68
CA PHE A 43 -20.36 -6.21 -8.28
C PHE A 43 -19.39 -7.21 -7.66
N THR A 44 -19.01 -8.24 -8.42
CA THR A 44 -18.25 -9.40 -7.92
C THR A 44 -16.78 -9.10 -7.59
N ASN A 45 -16.27 -7.89 -7.89
CA ASN A 45 -14.84 -7.56 -7.86
C ASN A 45 -14.45 -6.43 -6.88
N CYS A 46 -15.32 -6.01 -5.96
CA CYS A 46 -14.96 -4.94 -5.03
C CYS A 46 -14.39 -5.45 -3.71
N SER A 47 -13.37 -4.74 -3.22
CA SER A 47 -12.84 -4.90 -1.88
C SER A 47 -13.91 -4.62 -0.83
N LYS A 48 -13.78 -5.27 0.32
CA LYS A 48 -14.77 -5.27 1.40
C LYS A 48 -14.15 -4.70 2.67
N VAL A 49 -14.84 -3.77 3.30
CA VAL A 49 -14.55 -3.33 4.67
C VAL A 49 -15.59 -3.94 5.60
N ARG A 50 -15.15 -4.60 6.68
CA ARG A 50 -16.03 -5.23 7.67
C ARG A 50 -15.80 -4.59 9.03
N PHE A 51 -16.88 -4.34 9.75
CA PHE A 51 -16.86 -3.81 11.11
C PHE A 51 -17.45 -4.84 12.08
N GLY A 52 -16.90 -4.90 13.29
CA GLY A 52 -17.33 -5.82 14.34
C GLY A 52 -16.43 -7.06 14.46
N SER A 53 -16.84 -8.02 15.30
CA SER A 53 -16.09 -9.25 15.53
C SER A 53 -16.20 -10.18 14.32
N SER A 54 -15.29 -10.04 13.36
CA SER A 54 -15.11 -11.03 12.31
C SER A 54 -14.07 -12.06 12.74
N SER A 55 -14.47 -13.33 12.74
CA SER A 55 -13.56 -14.45 12.57
C SER A 55 -13.02 -14.39 11.13
N GLY A 56 -12.05 -13.51 10.87
CA GLY A 56 -11.14 -13.70 9.73
C GLY A 56 -10.53 -15.10 9.83
N ASN A 57 -9.99 -15.65 8.75
CA ASN A 57 -9.28 -16.93 8.82
C ASN A 57 -8.07 -16.75 9.75
N SER A 58 -8.27 -16.96 11.06
CA SER A 58 -7.34 -16.49 12.10
C SER A 58 -6.00 -17.21 12.05
N ASN A 59 -5.97 -18.38 11.39
CA ASN A 59 -4.80 -19.23 11.31
C ASN A 59 -3.73 -18.69 10.34
N SER A 60 -4.06 -17.73 9.46
CA SER A 60 -3.10 -17.15 8.50
C SER A 60 -2.75 -15.67 8.77
N LEU A 61 -3.36 -15.04 9.78
CA LEU A 61 -3.07 -13.66 10.13
C LEU A 61 -1.76 -13.55 10.92
N LYS A 62 -0.88 -12.66 10.49
CA LYS A 62 0.32 -12.27 11.23
C LYS A 62 0.08 -10.92 11.91
N PHE A 63 0.25 -10.87 13.23
CA PHE A 63 -0.06 -9.69 14.02
C PHE A 63 1.19 -8.93 14.48
N THR A 64 1.24 -7.64 14.17
CA THR A 64 2.18 -6.67 14.75
C THR A 64 1.44 -5.78 15.76
N ASN A 65 2.20 -5.06 16.60
CA ASN A 65 1.64 -4.09 17.53
C ASN A 65 1.02 -2.90 16.77
N LEU A 66 -0.08 -2.39 17.32
CA LEU A 66 -0.68 -1.14 16.92
C LEU A 66 -0.33 -0.10 17.98
N GLY A 67 0.60 0.79 17.63
CA GLY A 67 1.09 1.84 18.52
C GLY A 67 0.08 2.95 18.75
N GLN A 68 0.39 3.82 19.72
CA GLN A 68 -0.38 5.02 20.02
C GLN A 68 0.56 6.22 20.17
N ASN A 69 0.10 7.40 19.72
CA ASN A 69 0.79 8.66 19.94
C ASN A 69 -0.20 9.67 20.54
N ALA A 70 0.10 10.16 21.75
CA ALA A 70 -0.79 11.07 22.47
C ALA A 70 -1.03 12.40 21.74
N ASN A 71 -0.08 12.85 20.92
CA ASN A 71 -0.20 14.09 20.15
C ASN A 71 -1.08 13.90 18.89
N HIS A 72 -1.17 12.67 18.38
CA HIS A 72 -1.95 12.32 17.19
C HIS A 72 -2.71 10.99 17.40
N PRO A 73 -3.68 10.96 18.34
CA PRO A 73 -4.32 9.71 18.78
C PRO A 73 -5.24 9.09 17.72
N SER A 74 -5.56 9.82 16.65
CA SER A 74 -6.40 9.34 15.55
C SER A 74 -5.67 8.48 14.52
N PHE A 75 -4.34 8.41 14.57
CA PHE A 75 -3.56 7.62 13.62
C PHE A 75 -3.30 6.21 14.14
N TYR A 76 -3.26 5.26 13.21
CA TYR A 76 -2.88 3.88 13.46
C TYR A 76 -1.38 3.72 13.28
N TYR A 77 -0.64 3.79 14.40
CA TYR A 77 0.81 3.63 14.38
C TYR A 77 1.20 2.16 14.26
N ILE A 78 2.24 1.90 13.47
CA ILE A 78 2.79 0.57 13.24
C ILE A 78 4.30 0.64 13.44
N ASP A 79 4.89 -0.47 13.88
CA ASP A 79 6.34 -0.55 14.10
C ASP A 79 7.01 -1.13 12.86
N ILE A 80 7.47 -0.28 11.93
CA ILE A 80 8.37 -0.70 10.85
C ILE A 80 9.78 -0.85 11.43
N VAL A 81 10.37 -2.03 11.31
CA VAL A 81 11.71 -2.35 11.83
C VAL A 81 12.75 -2.24 10.73
N ASP A 82 12.51 -2.88 9.58
CA ASP A 82 13.40 -2.81 8.41
C ASP A 82 12.62 -3.14 7.13
N ILE A 83 13.28 -2.97 5.99
CA ILE A 83 12.77 -3.37 4.68
C ILE A 83 13.81 -4.27 4.02
N SER A 84 13.36 -5.29 3.30
CA SER A 84 14.23 -6.11 2.45
C SER A 84 13.88 -5.96 0.97
N VAL A 85 14.89 -6.01 0.11
CA VAL A 85 14.75 -5.97 -1.36
C VAL A 85 15.50 -7.17 -1.95
N GLY A 86 14.81 -8.01 -2.71
CA GLY A 86 15.37 -9.27 -3.23
C GLY A 86 15.82 -10.22 -2.12
N GLY A 87 15.18 -10.17 -0.95
CA GLY A 87 15.54 -10.99 0.22
C GLY A 87 16.76 -10.50 1.01
N GLN A 88 17.32 -9.34 0.67
CA GLN A 88 18.40 -8.71 1.44
C GLN A 88 17.86 -7.55 2.26
N ASN A 89 18.06 -7.60 3.58
CA ASN A 89 17.70 -6.51 4.48
C ASN A 89 18.51 -5.25 4.16
N LEU A 90 17.87 -4.08 4.22
CA LEU A 90 18.51 -2.79 4.01
C LEU A 90 19.33 -2.33 5.23
N ASN A 91 19.13 -2.96 6.41
CA ASN A 91 19.81 -2.64 7.67
C ASN A 91 19.66 -1.18 8.05
N LEU A 92 18.43 -0.67 7.97
CA LEU A 92 18.11 0.72 8.22
C LEU A 92 18.28 1.10 9.72
N PRO A 93 18.77 2.30 10.04
CA PRO A 93 18.77 2.78 11.42
C PRO A 93 17.33 2.80 11.97
N PRO A 94 17.06 2.18 13.14
CA PRO A 94 15.71 2.13 13.71
C PRO A 94 15.07 3.51 13.91
N SER A 95 15.91 4.53 14.16
CA SER A 95 15.49 5.93 14.35
C SER A 95 14.72 6.51 13.16
N LEU A 96 14.91 5.99 11.94
CA LEU A 96 14.17 6.43 10.76
C LEU A 96 12.65 6.19 10.91
N PHE A 97 12.26 5.11 11.59
CA PHE A 97 10.86 4.76 11.79
C PHE A 97 10.35 5.08 13.19
N SER A 98 11.22 5.11 14.21
CA SER A 98 10.81 5.33 15.60
C SER A 98 10.72 6.80 16.01
N SER A 99 11.45 7.73 15.36
CA SER A 99 11.53 9.12 15.83
C SER A 99 10.24 9.92 15.61
N LYS A 100 9.65 9.79 14.41
CA LYS A 100 8.32 10.34 14.10
C LYS A 100 7.21 9.31 14.10
N GLY A 101 7.58 8.03 14.18
CA GLY A 101 6.67 6.92 14.03
C GLY A 101 6.42 6.56 12.56
N SER A 102 5.74 5.44 12.38
CA SER A 102 5.19 5.00 11.11
C SER A 102 3.70 4.75 11.28
N ILE A 103 2.91 5.01 10.25
CA ILE A 103 1.46 4.78 10.25
C ILE A 103 1.05 3.92 9.07
N ILE A 104 -0.10 3.26 9.20
CA ILE A 104 -0.83 2.67 8.07
C ILE A 104 -1.95 3.60 7.64
N ASP A 105 -2.03 3.92 6.35
CA ASP A 105 -3.03 4.86 5.83
C ASP A 105 -3.46 4.49 4.41
N SER A 106 -4.68 3.96 4.29
CA SER A 106 -5.29 3.67 2.99
C SER A 106 -5.67 4.93 2.19
N GLY A 107 -5.64 6.12 2.80
CA GLY A 107 -5.85 7.41 2.13
C GLY A 107 -4.63 7.93 1.38
N THR A 108 -3.45 7.39 1.66
CA THR A 108 -2.21 7.72 0.95
C THR A 108 -1.99 6.74 -0.19
N VAL A 109 -1.88 7.24 -1.43
CA VAL A 109 -1.81 6.39 -2.64
C VAL A 109 -0.66 5.38 -2.56
N ILE A 110 0.58 5.85 -2.43
CA ILE A 110 1.78 5.01 -2.36
C ILE A 110 2.53 5.23 -1.06
N THR A 111 3.25 4.21 -0.57
CA THR A 111 4.05 4.30 0.65
C THR A 111 5.03 5.48 0.60
N ARG A 112 5.05 6.25 1.68
CA ARG A 112 5.99 7.36 1.92
C ARG A 112 7.01 6.94 2.96
N LEU A 113 8.29 7.05 2.65
CA LEU A 113 9.37 6.66 3.55
C LEU A 113 10.23 7.87 3.92
N PRO A 114 10.87 7.87 5.10
CA PRO A 114 11.98 8.77 5.40
C PRO A 114 12.96 8.79 4.23
N LYS A 115 13.50 9.97 3.91
CA LYS A 115 14.35 10.19 2.74
C LYS A 115 15.48 9.15 2.63
N THR A 116 16.15 8.85 3.73
CA THR A 116 17.25 7.88 3.80
C THR A 116 16.77 6.46 3.55
N ALA A 117 15.64 6.04 4.16
CA ALA A 117 15.06 4.72 3.93
C ALA A 117 14.60 4.54 2.48
N TYR A 118 13.97 5.56 1.90
CA TYR A 118 13.56 5.54 0.50
C TYR A 118 14.76 5.44 -0.45
N ALA A 119 15.81 6.22 -0.22
CA ALA A 119 17.01 6.20 -1.05
C ALA A 119 17.63 4.79 -1.07
N ALA A 120 17.74 4.14 0.09
CA ALA A 120 18.25 2.77 0.19
C ALA A 120 17.38 1.76 -0.57
N LEU A 121 16.06 1.82 -0.39
CA LEU A 121 15.10 0.96 -1.09
C LEU A 121 15.19 1.15 -2.61
N ARG A 122 15.12 2.41 -3.06
CA ARG A 122 15.17 2.78 -4.48
C ARG A 122 16.46 2.29 -5.12
N SER A 123 17.61 2.53 -4.48
CA SER A 123 18.90 2.10 -5.00
C SER A 123 19.02 0.56 -5.08
N ALA A 124 18.62 -0.18 -4.05
CA ALA A 124 18.62 -1.64 -4.08
C ALA A 124 17.69 -2.20 -5.15
N PHE A 125 16.52 -1.59 -5.32
CA PHE A 125 15.56 -1.96 -6.37
C PHE A 125 16.13 -1.70 -7.77
N GLN A 126 16.69 -0.51 -8.00
CA GLN A 126 17.29 -0.14 -9.28
C GLN A 126 18.45 -1.04 -9.69
N GLN A 127 19.29 -1.47 -8.73
CA GLN A 127 20.38 -2.41 -9.01
C GLN A 127 19.87 -3.74 -9.57
N GLN A 128 18.81 -4.29 -8.98
CA GLN A 128 18.24 -5.57 -9.42
C GLN A 128 17.39 -5.43 -10.69
N MET A 129 16.88 -4.23 -10.98
CA MET A 129 16.13 -3.91 -12.21
C MET A 129 17.01 -3.36 -13.35
N SER A 130 18.33 -3.47 -13.23
CA SER A 130 19.29 -2.84 -14.17
C SER A 130 19.20 -3.34 -15.63
N ASN A 131 18.59 -4.50 -15.85
CA ASN A 131 18.34 -5.04 -17.19
C ASN A 131 17.14 -4.38 -17.91
N TYR A 132 16.36 -3.57 -17.21
CA TYR A 132 15.15 -2.94 -17.76
C TYR A 132 15.40 -1.44 -18.03
N PRO A 133 14.99 -0.92 -19.20
CA PRO A 133 15.17 0.48 -19.54
C PRO A 133 14.31 1.37 -18.63
N THR A 134 14.89 2.47 -18.15
CA THR A 134 14.13 3.49 -17.42
C THR A 134 13.38 4.41 -18.39
N THR A 135 12.24 4.93 -17.95
CA THR A 135 11.45 5.92 -18.70
C THR A 135 11.62 7.30 -18.10
N SER A 136 11.53 8.33 -18.95
CA SER A 136 11.56 9.74 -18.55
C SER A 136 10.64 10.58 -19.46
N PRO A 137 10.00 11.65 -18.95
CA PRO A 137 9.96 12.04 -17.53
C PRO A 137 9.04 11.11 -16.72
N PRO A 138 9.32 10.90 -15.43
CA PRO A 138 8.36 10.24 -14.54
C PRO A 138 7.19 11.20 -14.22
N PRO A 139 5.97 10.67 -13.97
CA PRO A 139 4.87 11.49 -13.46
C PRO A 139 5.19 12.04 -12.06
N GLN A 140 4.55 13.14 -11.66
CA GLN A 140 4.89 13.92 -10.46
C GLN A 140 5.04 13.12 -9.15
N LEU A 141 4.27 12.04 -8.98
CA LEU A 141 4.27 11.22 -7.77
C LEU A 141 5.45 10.24 -7.69
N PHE A 142 6.08 9.94 -8.83
CA PHE A 142 7.07 8.88 -8.99
C PHE A 142 8.42 9.47 -9.43
N ASP A 143 9.51 8.76 -9.17
CA ASP A 143 10.84 9.15 -9.64
C ASP A 143 11.62 8.02 -10.33
N THR A 144 11.08 6.80 -10.30
CA THR A 144 11.71 5.58 -10.81
C THR A 144 10.68 4.81 -11.58
N CYS A 145 10.82 4.78 -12.91
CA CYS A 145 9.89 4.15 -13.82
C CYS A 145 10.62 3.40 -14.92
N TYR A 146 10.03 2.32 -15.40
CA TYR A 146 10.59 1.40 -16.38
C TYR A 146 9.66 1.17 -17.56
N ASP A 147 10.24 0.94 -18.74
CA ASP A 147 9.51 0.42 -19.89
C ASP A 147 9.63 -1.10 -19.92
N LEU A 148 8.50 -1.75 -19.64
CA LEU A 148 8.39 -3.20 -19.56
C LEU A 148 7.61 -3.78 -20.75
N SER A 149 7.21 -2.97 -21.72
CA SER A 149 6.30 -3.37 -22.81
C SER A 149 6.86 -4.47 -23.73
N GLY A 150 8.18 -4.58 -23.84
CA GLY A 150 8.87 -5.58 -24.66
C GLY A 150 9.20 -6.90 -23.94
N TYR A 151 8.82 -7.06 -22.68
CA TYR A 151 9.26 -8.18 -21.84
C TYR A 151 8.12 -9.17 -21.57
N GLY A 152 8.29 -10.42 -22.00
CA GLY A 152 7.30 -11.48 -21.73
C GLY A 152 7.29 -11.96 -20.27
N THR A 153 8.40 -11.84 -19.55
CA THR A 153 8.49 -12.10 -18.12
C THR A 153 9.40 -11.06 -17.49
N VAL A 154 8.91 -10.41 -16.43
CA VAL A 154 9.64 -9.39 -15.69
C VAL A 154 9.93 -9.93 -14.29
N ASN A 155 11.21 -9.95 -13.92
CA ASN A 155 11.63 -10.34 -12.58
C ASN A 155 11.62 -9.11 -11.68
N ILE A 156 10.49 -8.85 -11.05
CA ILE A 156 10.34 -7.75 -10.09
C ILE A 156 10.98 -8.18 -8.76
N PRO A 157 11.95 -7.43 -8.21
CA PRO A 157 12.54 -7.71 -6.91
C PRO A 157 11.46 -7.76 -5.83
N LYS A 158 11.45 -8.84 -5.06
CA LYS A 158 10.57 -8.96 -3.90
C LYS A 158 10.89 -7.86 -2.89
N ILE A 159 9.88 -7.12 -2.44
CA ILE A 159 10.00 -6.18 -1.32
C ILE A 159 9.23 -6.75 -0.14
N THR A 160 9.86 -6.77 1.04
CA THR A 160 9.22 -7.23 2.28
C THR A 160 9.43 -6.19 3.37
N PHE A 161 8.35 -5.82 4.06
CA PHE A 161 8.42 -5.04 5.29
C PHE A 161 8.55 -5.98 6.47
N LEU A 162 9.56 -5.73 7.31
CA LEU A 162 9.69 -6.34 8.62
C LEU A 162 9.04 -5.40 9.63
N PHE A 163 7.95 -5.85 10.23
CA PHE A 163 7.27 -5.16 11.31
C PHE A 163 7.69 -5.71 12.68
N GLY A 164 7.30 -5.00 13.74
CA GLY A 164 7.39 -5.45 15.13
C GLY A 164 6.85 -6.87 15.32
N ASN A 165 7.31 -7.54 16.38
CA ASN A 165 7.05 -8.97 16.63
C ASN A 165 7.57 -9.91 15.52
N ASN A 166 8.57 -9.48 14.75
CA ASN A 166 9.16 -10.24 13.64
C ASN A 166 8.17 -10.61 12.53
N VAL A 167 7.20 -9.73 12.26
CA VAL A 167 6.18 -9.97 11.24
C VAL A 167 6.67 -9.51 9.87
N ASN A 168 6.91 -10.47 8.98
CA ASN A 168 7.22 -10.20 7.58
C ASN A 168 5.94 -10.13 6.73
N VAL A 169 5.77 -9.00 6.06
CA VAL A 169 4.73 -8.76 5.05
C VAL A 169 5.42 -8.51 3.73
N ASP A 170 5.27 -9.47 2.82
CA ASP A 170 5.72 -9.32 1.45
C ASP A 170 4.81 -8.30 0.73
N ILE A 171 5.33 -7.57 -0.24
CA ILE A 171 4.51 -6.71 -1.08
C ILE A 171 4.27 -7.45 -2.39
N VAL A 172 3.01 -7.58 -2.78
CA VAL A 172 2.64 -8.16 -4.08
C VAL A 172 3.16 -7.29 -5.22
N ALA A 173 3.38 -7.87 -6.41
CA ALA A 173 4.00 -7.15 -7.53
C ALA A 173 3.25 -5.87 -7.90
N GLU A 174 1.92 -5.90 -7.86
CA GLU A 174 1.01 -4.77 -8.10
C GLU A 174 1.14 -3.68 -7.02
N GLY A 175 1.56 -4.05 -5.82
CA GLY A 175 1.91 -3.12 -4.74
C GLY A 175 3.34 -2.60 -4.84
N ILE A 176 4.17 -3.11 -5.76
CA ILE A 176 5.54 -2.64 -5.99
C ILE A 176 5.60 -1.70 -7.21
N LEU A 177 4.92 -2.04 -8.30
CA LEU A 177 4.90 -1.25 -9.53
C LEU A 177 3.49 -0.78 -9.90
N VAL A 178 3.32 0.53 -10.05
CA VAL A 178 2.10 1.14 -10.60
C VAL A 178 2.18 1.17 -12.11
N VAL A 179 1.14 0.69 -12.79
CA VAL A 179 0.97 0.86 -14.24
C VAL A 179 0.46 2.27 -14.51
N VAL A 180 1.31 3.12 -15.08
CA VAL A 180 0.96 4.51 -15.44
C VAL A 180 0.44 4.57 -16.88
N SER A 181 1.02 3.78 -17.77
CA SER A 181 0.59 3.65 -19.17
C SER A 181 0.95 2.26 -19.70
N ALA A 182 0.63 1.98 -20.96
CA ALA A 182 0.98 0.71 -21.61
C ALA A 182 2.50 0.40 -21.59
N THR A 183 3.34 1.43 -21.48
CA THR A 183 4.80 1.31 -21.56
C THR A 183 5.51 1.90 -20.34
N GLN A 184 4.79 2.31 -19.28
CA GLN A 184 5.41 2.95 -18.12
C GLN A 184 4.90 2.34 -16.81
N TYR A 185 5.84 1.72 -16.09
CA TYR A 185 5.61 1.08 -14.80
C TYR A 185 6.50 1.75 -13.76
N CYS A 186 5.91 2.32 -12.71
CA CYS A 186 6.63 3.15 -11.74
C CYS A 186 6.69 2.51 -10.36
N LEU A 187 7.83 2.61 -9.69
CA LEU A 187 8.01 2.16 -8.31
C LEU A 187 7.00 2.86 -7.40
N ALA A 188 6.15 2.08 -6.73
CA ALA A 188 5.05 2.54 -5.89
C ALA A 188 5.53 2.99 -4.49
N PHE A 189 6.67 3.67 -4.42
CA PHE A 189 7.27 4.19 -3.19
C PHE A 189 7.82 5.58 -3.48
N ALA A 190 7.79 6.45 -2.48
CA ALA A 190 8.40 7.77 -2.60
C ALA A 190 9.00 8.24 -1.27
N GLY A 191 10.04 9.05 -1.36
CA GLY A 191 10.68 9.66 -0.22
C GLY A 191 9.93 10.89 0.27
N ASN A 192 9.98 11.12 1.58
CA ASN A 192 9.70 12.42 2.19
C ASN A 192 10.80 13.44 1.81
N SER A 193 10.58 14.72 2.10
CA SER A 193 11.58 15.77 1.89
C SER A 193 12.87 15.56 2.69
N ASP A 194 12.75 14.90 3.84
CA ASP A 194 13.80 14.63 4.82
C ASP A 194 13.39 13.41 5.70
N ASP A 195 14.20 13.13 6.74
CA ASP A 195 13.96 12.02 7.67
C ASP A 195 13.09 12.42 8.88
N ASP A 196 12.74 13.69 9.03
CA ASP A 196 11.97 14.25 10.16
C ASP A 196 10.45 14.25 9.90
N HIS A 197 9.99 13.36 9.03
CA HIS A 197 8.57 13.18 8.69
C HIS A 197 8.12 11.75 8.96
N ILE A 198 6.83 11.60 9.27
CA ILE A 198 6.21 10.30 9.52
C ILE A 198 6.33 9.39 8.29
N ALA A 199 6.62 8.11 8.52
CA ALA A 199 6.53 7.10 7.47
C ALA A 199 5.07 6.66 7.30
N ILE A 200 4.65 6.37 6.07
CA ILE A 200 3.27 5.98 5.76
C ILE A 200 3.29 4.71 4.92
N PHE A 201 2.72 3.61 5.44
CA PHE A 201 2.41 2.41 4.69
C PHE A 201 1.10 2.62 3.91
N GLY A 202 1.22 2.89 2.61
CA GLY A 202 0.15 3.40 1.76
C GLY A 202 -0.77 2.33 1.16
N ASN A 203 -1.76 2.78 0.40
CA ASN A 203 -2.81 1.97 -0.19
C ASN A 203 -2.27 0.89 -1.13
N TYR A 204 -1.37 1.21 -2.07
CA TYR A 204 -0.82 0.23 -3.01
C TYR A 204 -0.18 -0.97 -2.29
N GLN A 205 0.49 -0.73 -1.17
CA GLN A 205 1.14 -1.79 -0.38
C GLN A 205 0.16 -2.60 0.49
N GLN A 206 -1.04 -2.06 0.74
CA GLN A 206 -2.12 -2.76 1.46
C GLN A 206 -2.97 -3.63 0.53
N GLN A 207 -2.90 -3.44 -0.80
CA GLN A 207 -3.69 -4.20 -1.75
C GLN A 207 -3.41 -5.71 -1.64
N LYS A 208 -4.44 -6.52 -1.91
CA LYS A 208 -4.41 -8.00 -1.85
C LYS A 208 -4.19 -8.60 -0.44
N TYR A 209 -3.99 -7.78 0.59
CA TYR A 209 -3.97 -8.19 1.99
C TYR A 209 -5.30 -7.97 2.70
N GLU A 210 -5.76 -8.97 3.45
CA GLU A 210 -6.70 -8.74 4.54
C GLU A 210 -5.94 -8.03 5.66
N VAL A 211 -6.32 -6.78 5.94
CA VAL A 211 -5.76 -5.95 7.01
C VAL A 211 -6.77 -5.85 8.15
N VAL A 212 -6.44 -6.42 9.31
CA VAL A 212 -7.32 -6.49 10.48
C VAL A 212 -6.86 -5.50 11.54
N TYR A 213 -7.69 -4.50 11.82
CA TYR A 213 -7.47 -3.50 12.87
C TYR A 213 -8.12 -3.98 14.18
N ASP A 214 -7.37 -4.70 15.02
CA ASP A 214 -7.82 -5.10 16.37
C ASP A 214 -7.42 -4.01 17.37
N VAL A 215 -8.18 -2.91 17.36
CA VAL A 215 -7.93 -1.72 18.19
C VAL A 215 -8.05 -2.04 19.68
N ALA A 216 -9.01 -2.88 20.07
CA ALA A 216 -9.18 -3.30 21.46
C ALA A 216 -8.02 -4.18 21.95
N GLY A 217 -7.49 -5.05 21.07
CA GLY A 217 -6.32 -5.88 21.33
C GLY A 217 -4.98 -5.19 21.08
N GLY A 218 -4.96 -3.93 20.62
CA GLY A 218 -3.74 -3.16 20.35
C GLY A 218 -2.84 -3.77 19.27
N ARG A 219 -3.42 -4.38 18.22
CA ARG A 219 -2.65 -5.08 17.19
C ARG A 219 -3.24 -4.94 15.79
N LEU A 220 -2.36 -5.05 14.79
CA LEU A 220 -2.70 -5.01 13.37
C LEU A 220 -2.33 -6.36 12.72
N GLY A 221 -3.30 -6.99 12.07
CA GLY A 221 -3.13 -8.27 11.40
C GLY A 221 -2.99 -8.13 9.89
N PHE A 222 -2.06 -8.86 9.28
CA PHE A 222 -1.95 -9.03 7.82
C PHE A 222 -2.17 -10.49 7.45
N GLY A 223 -3.04 -10.75 6.47
CA GLY A 223 -3.26 -12.09 5.93
C GLY A 223 -3.58 -12.10 4.44
N PRO A 224 -3.49 -13.26 3.79
CA PRO A 224 -3.95 -13.42 2.41
C PRO A 224 -5.48 -13.36 2.33
N GLY A 225 -6.03 -12.94 1.18
CA GLY A 225 -7.45 -13.15 0.87
C GLY A 225 -8.34 -11.90 0.81
N ALA A 226 -7.78 -10.71 0.54
CA ALA A 226 -8.62 -9.53 0.37
C ALA A 226 -9.38 -9.48 -0.96
N CYS A 227 -8.83 -9.95 -2.09
CA CYS A 227 -9.48 -10.07 -3.41
C CYS A 227 -8.53 -10.80 -4.38
N ASP A 228 -9.01 -11.80 -5.13
CA ASP A 228 -8.29 -12.35 -6.30
C ASP A 228 -8.48 -11.48 -7.55
#